data_AF-A0A0P0RA89-F1
#
_entry.id   AF-A0A0P0RA89-F1
#
_cell.length_a   1.000
_cell.length_b   1.000
_cell.length_c   1.000
_cell.angle_alpha   90.00
_cell.angle_beta   90.00
_cell.angle_gamma   90.00
#
_symmetry.space_group_name_H-M   'P 1'
#
loop_
_entity.id
_entity.type
_entity.pdbx_description
1 polymer ?
#
loop_
_entity_poly.entity_id
_entity_poly.type
_entity_poly.pdbx_seq_one_letter_code
_entity_poly.pdbx_strand_id
1 'polypeptide(L)'
;MKRESDAVAPLELCRAELAAPLHVTEVAEDGCRDLNTLAGRLFARDRDALRRVETAQSRSGDGYGLISAIQSATRHYTSESVSIWGDACMQMARRQAELMEALTSGSGAWRAFCFSPLQKLPGVEAPIGSFSAWLQACQDPIVHGAAPSHEAHATQSPIHQATGTGV
;
A
#
# COMPACT_ATOMS: atom_id res chain seq x y z
N MET A 1 35.30 31.26 17.76
CA MET A 1 34.79 30.08 17.03
C MET A 1 33.71 29.42 17.85
N LYS A 2 32.44 29.50 17.43
CA LYS A 2 31.28 28.70 17.89
C LYS A 2 30.00 29.28 17.26
N ARG A 3 29.77 29.02 15.98
CA ARG A 3 28.49 29.27 15.27
C ARG A 3 28.35 28.31 14.09
N GLU A 4 28.38 27.01 14.37
CA GLU A 4 28.05 25.98 13.36
C GLU A 4 27.05 24.94 13.86
N SER A 5 26.67 24.97 15.16
CA SER A 5 25.83 23.93 15.77
C SER A 5 24.32 24.12 15.58
N ASP A 6 23.84 25.33 15.24
CA ASP A 6 22.40 25.63 15.22
C ASP A 6 21.74 25.39 13.85
N ALA A 7 22.51 25.31 12.77
CA ALA A 7 21.98 25.03 11.42
C ALA A 7 21.79 23.52 11.15
N VAL A 8 22.46 22.66 11.94
CA VAL A 8 22.35 21.20 11.84
C VAL A 8 21.03 20.71 12.42
N ALA A 9 20.55 21.32 13.51
CA ALA A 9 19.33 20.87 14.20
C ALA A 9 18.05 20.92 13.35
N PRO A 10 17.78 21.96 12.53
CA PRO A 10 16.60 21.99 11.64
C PRO A 10 16.68 20.96 10.51
N LEU A 11 17.88 20.71 9.97
CA LEU A 11 18.07 19.73 8.89
C LEU A 11 17.91 18.29 9.39
N GLU A 12 18.50 17.96 10.53
CA GLU A 12 18.31 16.65 11.15
C GLU A 12 16.84 16.42 11.54
N LEU A 13 16.14 17.48 11.94
CA LEU A 13 14.71 17.41 12.19
C LEU A 13 13.92 17.14 10.92
N CYS A 14 14.16 17.88 9.83
CA CYS A 14 13.51 17.61 8.56
C CYS A 14 13.78 16.18 8.05
N ARG A 15 15.00 15.65 8.25
CA ARG A 15 15.31 14.25 7.90
C ARG A 15 14.52 13.26 8.74
N ALA A 16 14.41 13.49 10.05
CA ALA A 16 13.63 12.64 10.94
C ALA A 16 12.14 12.63 10.56
N GLU A 17 11.58 13.79 10.20
CA GLU A 17 10.18 13.92 9.75
C GLU A 17 9.91 13.22 8.42
N LEU A 18 10.87 13.27 7.49
CA LEU A 18 10.73 12.63 6.17
C LEU A 18 11.02 11.13 6.21
N ALA A 19 11.71 10.61 7.23
CA ALA A 19 12.12 9.20 7.30
C ALA A 19 10.92 8.24 7.23
N ALA A 20 9.84 8.53 7.96
CA ALA A 20 8.66 7.66 7.98
C ALA A 20 7.87 7.68 6.66
N PRO A 21 7.53 8.84 6.07
CA PRO A 21 6.95 8.90 4.73
C PRO A 21 7.81 8.21 3.66
N LEU A 22 9.14 8.42 3.69
CA LEU A 22 10.06 7.76 2.76
C LEU A 22 10.02 6.24 2.91
N HIS A 23 10.04 5.75 4.16
CA HIS A 23 9.94 4.31 4.41
C HIS A 23 8.61 3.71 3.91
N VAL A 24 7.49 4.41 4.09
CA VAL A 24 6.19 3.97 3.55
C VAL A 24 6.22 3.92 2.01
N THR A 25 6.84 4.91 1.36
CA THR A 25 6.98 4.90 -0.11
C THR A 25 7.88 3.77 -0.61
N GLU A 26 8.97 3.45 0.11
CA GLU A 26 9.83 2.32 -0.22
C GLU A 26 9.07 1.00 -0.14
N VAL A 27 8.28 0.78 0.92
CA VAL A 27 7.43 -0.43 1.06
C VAL A 27 6.41 -0.52 -0.08
N ALA A 28 5.85 0.60 -0.51
CA ALA A 28 4.90 0.64 -1.63
C ALA A 28 5.57 0.31 -2.98
N GLU A 29 6.74 0.89 -3.26
CA GLU A 29 7.51 0.60 -4.47
C GLU A 29 7.94 -0.86 -4.55
N ASP A 30 8.38 -1.42 -3.42
CA ASP A 30 8.69 -2.84 -3.28
C ASP A 30 7.46 -3.71 -3.55
N GLY A 31 6.29 -3.33 -3.03
CA GLY A 31 5.02 -3.98 -3.34
C GLY A 31 4.67 -3.94 -4.83
N CYS A 32 4.89 -2.81 -5.51
CA CYS A 32 4.72 -2.72 -6.96
C CYS A 32 5.68 -3.64 -7.72
N ARG A 33 6.93 -3.77 -7.28
CA ARG A 33 7.93 -4.66 -7.89
C ARG A 33 7.53 -6.13 -7.77
N ASP A 34 7.02 -6.51 -6.61
CA ASP A 34 6.51 -7.86 -6.33
C ASP A 34 5.31 -8.19 -7.24
N LEU A 35 4.34 -7.27 -7.35
CA LEU A 35 3.18 -7.43 -8.24
C LEU A 35 3.60 -7.55 -9.71
N ASN A 36 4.58 -6.79 -10.16
CA ASN A 36 5.11 -6.90 -11.52
C ASN A 36 5.78 -8.25 -11.76
N THR A 37 6.50 -8.78 -10.76
CA THR A 37 7.12 -10.11 -10.83
C THR A 37 6.04 -11.20 -10.93
N LEU A 38 4.97 -11.08 -10.14
CA LEU A 38 3.82 -11.98 -10.18
C LEU A 38 3.13 -11.95 -11.55
N ALA A 39 2.90 -10.75 -12.10
CA ALA A 39 2.34 -10.57 -13.44
C ALA A 39 3.21 -11.24 -14.52
N GLY A 40 4.54 -11.08 -14.43
CA GLY A 40 5.49 -11.77 -15.30
C GLY A 40 5.34 -13.29 -15.28
N ARG A 41 5.11 -13.88 -14.10
CA ARG A 41 4.87 -15.32 -13.96
C ARG A 41 3.54 -15.77 -14.56
N LEU A 42 2.48 -14.99 -14.39
CA LEU A 42 1.18 -15.26 -15.02
C LEU A 42 1.31 -15.33 -16.55
N PHE A 43 1.95 -14.33 -17.15
CA PHE A 43 2.17 -14.31 -18.60
C PHE A 43 3.08 -15.45 -19.08
N ALA A 44 4.10 -15.81 -18.29
CA ALA A 44 4.98 -16.93 -18.62
C ALA A 44 4.22 -18.27 -18.62
N ARG A 45 3.37 -18.52 -17.61
CA ARG A 45 2.50 -19.69 -17.51
C ARG A 45 1.56 -19.79 -18.70
N ASP A 46 0.87 -18.70 -19.03
CA ASP A 46 -0.12 -18.68 -20.11
C ASP A 46 0.54 -18.98 -21.45
N ARG A 47 1.70 -18.36 -21.71
CA ARG A 47 2.50 -18.63 -22.90
C ARG A 47 3.00 -20.07 -22.96
N ASP A 48 3.43 -20.66 -21.84
CA ASP A 48 3.87 -22.05 -21.79
C ASP A 48 2.73 -23.02 -22.09
N ALA A 49 1.54 -22.78 -21.52
CA ALA A 49 0.36 -23.58 -21.79
C ALA A 49 -0.04 -23.53 -23.28
N LEU A 50 -0.06 -22.34 -23.88
CA LEU A 50 -0.34 -22.18 -25.32
C LEU A 50 0.68 -22.95 -26.17
N ARG A 51 1.98 -22.79 -25.89
CA ARG A 51 3.04 -23.51 -26.62
C ARG A 51 2.91 -25.02 -26.51
N ARG A 52 2.51 -25.55 -25.36
CA ARG A 52 2.29 -27.00 -25.18
C ARG A 52 1.12 -27.49 -26.02
N VAL A 53 0.03 -26.74 -26.08
CA VAL A 53 -1.14 -27.06 -26.91
C VAL A 53 -0.78 -26.99 -28.40
N GLU A 54 -0.10 -25.94 -28.84
CA GLU A 54 0.40 -25.81 -30.23
C GLU A 54 1.34 -26.96 -30.61
N THR A 55 2.27 -27.30 -29.72
CA THR A 55 3.20 -28.43 -29.92
C THR A 55 2.43 -29.74 -30.02
N ALA A 56 1.45 -29.96 -29.13
CA ALA A 56 0.60 -31.15 -29.17
C ALA A 56 -0.19 -31.25 -30.48
N GLN A 57 -0.77 -30.14 -30.94
CA GLN A 57 -1.50 -30.08 -32.20
C GLN A 57 -0.59 -30.39 -33.40
N SER A 58 0.62 -29.83 -33.42
CA SER A 58 1.57 -30.04 -34.53
C SER A 58 2.14 -31.46 -34.61
N ARG A 59 2.21 -32.18 -33.47
CA ARG A 59 2.79 -33.53 -33.37
C ARG A 59 1.75 -34.65 -33.35
N SER A 60 0.48 -34.29 -33.21
CA SER A 60 -0.61 -35.24 -33.05
C SER A 60 -0.98 -35.89 -34.39
N GLY A 61 -0.62 -37.16 -34.56
CA GLY A 61 -1.15 -38.01 -35.64
C GLY A 61 -2.54 -38.59 -35.35
N ASP A 62 -3.00 -38.58 -34.10
CA ASP A 62 -4.31 -39.09 -33.67
C ASP A 62 -4.98 -38.20 -32.60
N GLY A 63 -6.31 -38.25 -32.51
CA GLY A 63 -7.06 -37.42 -31.56
C GLY A 63 -6.82 -37.77 -30.09
N TYR A 64 -6.47 -39.03 -29.78
CA TYR A 64 -6.25 -39.48 -28.41
C TYR A 64 -4.96 -38.91 -27.80
N GLY A 65 -3.88 -38.85 -28.58
CA GLY A 65 -2.61 -38.23 -28.20
C GLY A 65 -2.76 -36.73 -27.95
N LEU A 66 -3.54 -36.04 -28.79
CA LEU A 66 -3.87 -34.62 -28.58
C LEU A 66 -4.63 -34.40 -27.26
N ILE A 67 -5.68 -35.19 -27.00
CA ILE A 67 -6.47 -35.07 -25.76
C ILE A 67 -5.58 -35.32 -24.53
N SER A 68 -4.73 -36.34 -24.56
CA SER A 68 -3.79 -36.63 -23.47
C SER A 68 -2.81 -35.47 -23.22
N ALA A 69 -2.26 -34.88 -24.28
CA ALA A 69 -1.36 -33.75 -24.18
C ALA A 69 -2.06 -32.48 -23.66
N ILE A 70 -3.30 -32.23 -24.07
CA ILE A 70 -4.12 -31.14 -23.53
C ILE A 70 -4.38 -31.35 -22.04
N GLN A 71 -4.75 -32.56 -21.61
CA GLN A 71 -4.94 -32.86 -20.19
C GLN A 71 -3.67 -32.63 -19.36
N SER A 72 -2.52 -33.03 -19.90
CA SER A 72 -1.22 -32.77 -19.27
C SER A 72 -0.94 -31.27 -19.15
N ALA A 73 -1.14 -30.50 -20.23
CA ALA A 73 -0.97 -29.05 -20.24
C ALA A 73 -1.91 -28.37 -19.23
N THR A 74 -3.17 -28.79 -19.15
CA THR A 74 -4.14 -28.29 -18.18
C THR A 74 -3.72 -28.55 -16.74
N ARG A 75 -3.25 -29.77 -16.42
CA ARG A 75 -2.75 -30.08 -15.07
C ARG A 75 -1.53 -29.24 -14.70
N HIS A 76 -0.63 -29.01 -15.64
CA HIS A 76 0.52 -28.14 -15.42
C HIS A 76 0.07 -26.69 -15.18
N TYR A 77 -0.86 -26.19 -16.00
CA TYR A 77 -1.40 -24.84 -15.87
C TYR A 77 -2.07 -24.63 -14.50
N THR A 78 -2.89 -25.60 -14.05
CA THR A 78 -3.56 -25.49 -12.75
C THR A 78 -2.58 -25.55 -11.59
N SER A 79 -1.57 -26.44 -11.65
CA SER A 79 -0.50 -26.51 -10.65
C SER A 79 0.26 -25.19 -10.53
N GLU A 80 0.72 -24.63 -11.65
CA GLU A 80 1.40 -23.33 -11.67
C GLU A 80 0.49 -22.20 -11.18
N SER A 81 -0.79 -22.22 -11.55
CA SER A 81 -1.76 -21.24 -11.08
C SER A 81 -1.88 -21.25 -9.56
N VAL A 82 -2.01 -22.43 -8.95
CA VAL A 82 -2.09 -22.57 -7.49
C VAL A 82 -0.80 -22.09 -6.83
N SER A 83 0.37 -22.40 -7.40
CA SER A 83 1.65 -21.88 -6.90
C SER A 83 1.70 -20.35 -6.93
N ILE A 84 1.35 -19.74 -8.07
CA ILE A 84 1.33 -18.27 -8.23
C ILE A 84 0.38 -17.63 -7.21
N TRP A 85 -0.82 -18.20 -7.03
CA TRP A 85 -1.78 -17.70 -6.04
C TRP A 85 -1.28 -17.85 -4.60
N GLY A 86 -0.66 -18.98 -4.26
CA GLY A 86 -0.05 -19.19 -2.94
C GLY A 86 1.02 -18.16 -2.65
N ASP A 87 1.92 -17.93 -3.61
CA ASP A 87 2.98 -16.93 -3.48
C ASP A 87 2.42 -15.51 -3.38
N ALA A 88 1.35 -15.20 -4.12
CA ALA A 88 0.67 -13.90 -4.06
C ALA A 88 0.05 -13.64 -2.69
N CYS A 89 -0.63 -14.64 -2.12
CA CYS A 89 -1.22 -14.54 -0.77
C CYS A 89 -0.13 -14.32 0.30
N MET A 90 0.98 -15.06 0.21
CA MET A 90 2.11 -14.92 1.14
C MET A 90 2.78 -13.54 1.02
N GLN A 91 2.99 -13.06 -0.21
CA GLN A 91 3.54 -11.71 -0.46
C GLN A 91 2.61 -10.62 0.06
N MET A 92 1.30 -10.73 -0.20
CA MET A 92 0.31 -9.78 0.30
C MET A 92 0.30 -9.73 1.84
N ALA A 93 0.25 -10.89 2.51
CA ALA A 93 0.28 -10.96 3.96
C ALA A 93 1.56 -10.32 4.55
N ARG A 94 2.71 -10.58 3.93
CA ARG A 94 3.98 -9.98 4.32
C ARG A 94 3.98 -8.45 4.13
N ARG A 95 3.53 -7.95 2.97
CA ARG A 95 3.50 -6.51 2.68
C ARG A 95 2.49 -5.77 3.55
N GLN A 96 1.37 -6.39 3.89
CA GLN A 96 0.43 -5.84 4.87
C GLN A 96 1.09 -5.66 6.25
N ALA A 97 1.87 -6.65 6.70
CA ALA A 97 2.60 -6.54 7.96
C ALA A 97 3.66 -5.43 7.93
N GLU A 98 4.46 -5.38 6.86
CA GLU A 98 5.50 -4.34 6.67
C GLU A 98 4.90 -2.94 6.57
N LEU A 99 3.78 -2.77 5.86
CA LEU A 99 3.08 -1.49 5.77
C LEU A 99 2.52 -1.05 7.12
N MET A 100 1.94 -1.98 7.89
CA MET A 100 1.44 -1.69 9.24
C MET A 100 2.58 -1.32 10.19
N GLU A 101 3.73 -1.99 10.10
CA GLU A 101 4.93 -1.62 10.85
C GLU A 101 5.44 -0.22 10.47
N ALA A 102 5.51 0.08 9.17
CA ALA A 102 5.93 1.40 8.69
C ALA A 102 5.00 2.52 9.17
N LEU A 103 3.69 2.30 9.09
CA LEU A 103 2.68 3.27 9.56
C LEU A 103 2.71 3.44 11.08
N THR A 104 2.85 2.34 11.85
CA THR A 104 2.90 2.41 13.32
C THR A 104 4.18 3.07 13.81
N SER A 105 5.34 2.74 13.24
CA SER A 105 6.63 3.40 13.50
C SER A 105 6.57 4.90 13.18
N GLY A 106 6.08 5.25 11.98
CA GLY A 106 5.88 6.64 11.59
C GLY A 106 4.94 7.40 12.52
N SER A 107 3.90 6.74 13.02
CA SER A 107 2.99 7.31 14.01
C SER A 107 3.62 7.54 15.37
N GLY A 108 4.50 6.64 15.81
CA GLY A 108 5.23 6.77 17.06
C GLY A 108 6.19 7.95 17.00
N ALA A 109 6.93 8.07 15.90
CA ALA A 109 7.84 9.19 15.65
C ALA A 109 7.09 10.53 15.61
N TRP A 110 6.00 10.60 14.84
CA TRP A 110 5.16 11.80 14.75
C TRP A 110 4.52 12.18 16.10
N ARG A 111 4.00 11.22 16.86
CA ARG A 111 3.46 11.49 18.20
C ARG A 111 4.53 11.96 19.17
N ALA A 112 5.70 11.32 19.17
CA ALA A 112 6.82 11.76 20.00
C ALA A 112 7.23 13.20 19.63
N PHE A 113 7.27 13.54 18.35
CA PHE A 113 7.64 14.87 17.90
C PHE A 113 6.59 15.95 18.24
N CYS A 114 5.32 15.72 17.90
CA CYS A 114 4.27 16.73 18.10
C CYS A 114 3.83 16.88 19.57
N PHE A 115 3.88 15.80 20.36
CA PHE A 115 3.34 15.81 21.73
C PHE A 115 4.41 15.83 22.83
N SER A 116 5.69 15.50 22.56
CA SER A 116 6.76 15.62 23.57
C SER A 116 6.99 17.06 24.07
N PRO A 117 6.87 18.12 23.24
CA PRO A 117 6.89 19.50 23.73
C PRO A 117 5.66 19.87 24.57
N LEU A 118 4.50 19.31 24.23
CA LEU A 118 3.22 19.59 24.88
C LEU A 118 3.08 18.89 26.24
N GLN A 119 3.70 17.70 26.42
CA GLN A 119 3.74 16.98 27.70
C GLN A 119 4.54 17.69 28.79
N LYS A 120 5.35 18.70 28.44
CA LYS A 120 6.12 19.50 29.41
C LYS A 120 5.34 20.72 29.93
N LEU A 121 4.13 20.98 29.43
CA LEU A 121 3.28 22.08 29.85
C LEU A 121 2.19 21.57 30.82
N PRO A 122 2.15 22.03 32.07
CA PRO A 122 1.09 21.65 33.00
C PRO A 122 -0.26 22.22 32.52
N GLY A 123 -1.26 21.36 32.33
CA GLY A 123 -2.66 21.76 32.11
C GLY A 123 -3.18 21.78 30.66
N VAL A 124 -2.48 21.20 29.69
CA VAL A 124 -2.98 21.13 28.30
C VAL A 124 -3.59 19.75 28.02
N GLU A 125 -4.92 19.69 27.95
CA GLU A 125 -5.63 18.59 27.28
C GLU A 125 -5.39 18.68 25.77
N ALA A 126 -5.00 17.57 25.14
CA ALA A 126 -4.62 17.54 23.72
C ALA A 126 -5.82 17.91 22.82
N PRO A 127 -5.65 18.81 21.82
CA PRO A 127 -6.76 19.25 21.00
C PRO A 127 -7.26 18.17 20.03
N ILE A 128 -8.59 18.14 19.93
CA ILE A 128 -9.43 17.35 19.02
C ILE A 128 -8.99 17.62 17.57
N GLY A 129 -8.54 16.57 16.87
CA GLY A 129 -7.93 16.64 15.53
C GLY A 129 -6.62 15.85 15.43
N SER A 130 -6.47 14.80 16.24
CA SER A 130 -5.21 14.05 16.37
C SER A 130 -4.96 13.15 15.16
N PHE A 131 -3.68 13.03 14.79
CA PHE A 131 -3.19 12.08 13.79
C PHE A 131 -3.66 10.63 14.01
N SER A 132 -4.00 10.26 15.24
CA SER A 132 -4.66 8.98 15.54
C SER A 132 -6.02 8.82 14.87
N ALA A 133 -6.83 9.88 14.73
CA ALA A 133 -8.08 9.84 14.01
C ALA A 133 -7.86 9.66 12.49
N TRP A 134 -6.82 10.29 11.92
CA TRP A 134 -6.41 10.08 10.53
C TRP A 134 -5.88 8.66 10.29
N LEU A 135 -5.01 8.16 11.17
CA LEU A 135 -4.51 6.79 11.11
C LEU A 135 -5.62 5.75 11.23
N GLN A 136 -6.58 5.99 12.13
CA GLN A 136 -7.72 5.11 12.32
C GLN A 136 -8.61 5.10 11.07
N ALA A 137 -8.83 6.26 10.44
CA ALA A 137 -9.50 6.34 9.14
C ALA A 137 -8.76 5.62 8.01
N CYS A 138 -7.42 5.54 8.05
CA CYS A 138 -6.61 4.77 7.09
C CYS A 138 -6.57 3.26 7.41
N GLN A 139 -6.67 2.88 8.69
CA GLN A 139 -6.62 1.47 9.13
C GLN A 139 -7.97 0.75 8.97
N ASP A 140 -9.09 1.46 9.18
CA ASP A 140 -10.45 0.92 9.04
C ASP A 140 -10.72 0.20 7.70
N PRO A 141 -10.38 0.76 6.52
CA PRO A 141 -10.60 0.06 5.25
C PRO A 141 -9.69 -1.16 5.05
N ILE A 142 -8.50 -1.17 5.67
CA ILE A 142 -7.54 -2.29 5.57
C ILE A 142 -8.01 -3.47 6.43
N VAL A 143 -8.60 -3.21 7.59
CA VAL A 143 -9.10 -4.25 8.52
C VAL A 143 -10.48 -4.78 8.09
N HIS A 144 -11.32 -3.95 7.49
CA HIS A 144 -12.69 -4.32 7.14
C HIS A 144 -12.94 -4.66 5.67
N GLY A 145 -11.92 -4.58 4.80
CA GLY A 145 -12.02 -5.01 3.40
C GLY A 145 -13.13 -4.30 2.62
N ALA A 146 -13.46 -3.06 2.99
CA ALA A 146 -14.58 -2.33 2.41
C ALA A 146 -14.11 -1.47 1.22
N ALA A 147 -14.69 -1.74 0.05
CA ALA A 147 -14.56 -0.88 -1.12
C ALA A 147 -15.06 0.54 -0.80
N PRO A 148 -14.38 1.60 -1.25
CA PRO A 148 -14.79 2.97 -0.95
C PRO A 148 -16.12 3.28 -1.64
N SER A 149 -17.17 3.44 -0.84
CA SER A 149 -18.42 4.08 -1.29
C SER A 149 -18.13 5.56 -1.54
N HIS A 150 -18.21 5.98 -2.80
CA HIS A 150 -18.26 7.39 -3.19
C HIS A 150 -19.47 8.07 -2.54
N GLU A 151 -19.28 8.69 -1.38
CA GLU A 151 -20.19 9.74 -0.93
C GLU A 151 -19.64 11.09 -1.38
N ALA A 152 -20.40 11.72 -2.27
CA ALA A 152 -20.13 13.04 -2.81
C ALA A 152 -20.14 14.07 -1.67
N HIS A 153 -19.00 14.73 -1.47
CA HIS A 153 -18.94 15.98 -0.73
C HIS A 153 -19.78 17.04 -1.46
N ALA A 154 -21.02 17.24 -1.00
CA ALA A 154 -21.74 18.48 -1.27
C ALA A 154 -21.11 19.60 -0.44
N THR A 155 -20.25 20.38 -1.10
CA THR A 155 -19.73 21.66 -0.62
C THR A 155 -20.87 22.58 -0.17
N GLN A 156 -21.06 22.74 1.14
CA GLN A 156 -21.76 23.89 1.68
C GLN A 156 -20.80 25.08 1.71
N SER A 157 -21.02 26.02 0.80
CA SER A 157 -20.33 27.31 0.74
C SER A 157 -20.91 28.26 1.80
N PRO A 158 -20.09 28.95 2.62
CA PRO A 158 -20.58 29.94 3.55
C PRO A 158 -20.79 31.29 2.82
N ILE A 159 -22.05 31.66 2.58
CA ILE A 159 -22.40 32.99 2.05
C ILE A 159 -22.34 34.01 3.18
N HIS A 160 -21.28 34.83 3.11
CA HIS A 160 -21.14 36.23 3.55
C HIS A 160 -22.10 36.80 4.61
N GLN A 161 -21.55 37.07 5.80
CA GLN A 161 -21.88 38.28 6.56
C GLN A 161 -21.10 39.46 5.96
N ALA A 162 -21.82 40.51 5.55
CA ALA A 162 -21.26 41.85 5.39
C ALA A 162 -22.24 42.88 5.97
N THR A 163 -21.69 43.68 6.87
CA THR A 163 -22.24 44.80 7.63
C THR A 163 -22.84 45.91 6.76
N GLY A 164 -23.89 46.56 7.26
CA GLY A 164 -24.42 47.82 6.74
C GLY A 164 -25.11 48.62 7.85
N THR A 165 -24.39 49.57 8.42
CA THR A 165 -24.84 50.58 9.39
C THR A 165 -25.51 51.77 8.71
N GLY A 166 -26.63 52.24 9.27
CA GLY A 166 -27.05 53.66 9.36
C GLY A 166 -27.46 54.41 8.09
N VAL A 167 -28.73 54.81 8.01
CA VAL A 167 -29.22 56.18 8.29
C VAL A 167 -30.62 56.06 8.91
#